data_AF-A0A843VSJ0-F1
#
_entry.id   AF-A0A843VSJ0-F1
#
_cell.length_a   1.000
_cell.length_b   1.000
_cell.length_c   1.000
_cell.angle_alpha   90.00
_cell.angle_beta   90.00
_cell.angle_gamma   90.00
#
_symmetry.space_group_name_H-M   'P 1'
#
loop_
_entity.id
_entity.type
_entity.pdbx_description
1 polymer ?
#
loop_
_entity_poly.entity_id
_entity_poly.type
_entity_poly.pdbx_seq_one_letter_code
_entity_poly.pdbx_strand_id
1 'polypeptide(L)'
;MELQSDLLQQKNNIIQSMDQRLQRLEKQFEHQPQWQHPPAEPQSAVLVLLPPELPTASVPSNGVAKMSTRRQGNVLHYKKENPLDKVAMINVRVQTSEPKEERKRGQKEEADENKRKGEAKKRKEEEEAEKKKKEDEGKKKRKEKRKEVEEANKKRKEEEEEHKRKQVEEEQKKKREEEEQKREAEEAEKRRKEVEEEQKRKREEKEEEKKRKEQEEEKRKTEVEEPEDYRYYKAPKVNVSTSEPIFVSSQESTDTLPTSKKEGRRDYAAQEVDILRTNMKCRDIDSTNWSLRYPDPCPQQRSGDNCVIFTCKYIECLARRDTQGFPFSPDDKPTVRARFTLHFIKAYFNAQERSERI
;
A
#
# COMPACT_ATOMS: atom_id res chain seq x y z
N MET A 1 -18.27 0.00 -26.26
CA MET A 1 -18.67 0.16 -24.84
C MET A 1 -19.17 -1.16 -24.24
N GLU A 2 -19.93 -1.98 -24.96
CA GLU A 2 -20.43 -3.28 -24.45
C GLU A 2 -19.33 -4.24 -23.98
N LEU A 3 -18.25 -4.41 -24.75
CA LEU A 3 -17.10 -5.25 -24.36
C LEU A 3 -16.42 -4.85 -23.03
N GLN A 4 -16.44 -3.56 -22.68
CA GLN A 4 -15.89 -3.12 -21.39
C GLN A 4 -16.85 -3.42 -20.23
N SER A 5 -18.16 -3.37 -20.48
CA SER A 5 -19.19 -3.73 -19.50
C SER A 5 -19.11 -5.21 -19.14
N ASP A 6 -18.98 -6.09 -20.13
CA ASP A 6 -18.91 -7.54 -19.91
C ASP A 6 -17.65 -7.94 -19.13
N LEU A 7 -16.51 -7.31 -19.43
CA LEU A 7 -15.25 -7.58 -18.71
C LEU A 7 -15.33 -7.10 -17.25
N LEU A 8 -15.95 -5.94 -16.99
CA LEU A 8 -16.19 -5.46 -15.64
C LEU A 8 -17.13 -6.39 -14.88
N GLN A 9 -18.19 -6.87 -15.52
CA GLN A 9 -19.12 -7.82 -14.93
C GLN A 9 -18.44 -9.16 -14.61
N GLN A 10 -17.58 -9.66 -15.51
CA GLN A 10 -16.81 -10.89 -15.28
C GLN A 10 -15.82 -10.73 -14.11
N LYS A 11 -15.12 -9.60 -14.03
CA LYS A 11 -14.24 -9.28 -12.88
C LYS A 11 -15.01 -9.26 -11.57
N ASN A 12 -16.17 -8.60 -11.54
CA ASN A 12 -17.02 -8.54 -10.35
C ASN A 12 -17.50 -9.93 -9.91
N ASN A 13 -17.86 -10.80 -10.86
CA ASN A 13 -18.25 -12.18 -10.56
C ASN A 13 -17.10 -13.00 -9.95
N ILE A 14 -15.87 -12.81 -10.46
CA ILE A 14 -14.68 -13.47 -9.91
C ILE A 14 -14.41 -12.99 -8.47
N ILE A 15 -14.48 -11.67 -8.24
CA ILE A 15 -14.28 -11.07 -6.92
C ILE A 15 -15.31 -11.63 -5.93
N GLN A 16 -16.60 -11.62 -6.29
CA GLN A 16 -17.66 -12.16 -5.44
C GLN A 16 -17.49 -13.66 -5.16
N SER A 17 -17.05 -14.44 -6.16
CA SER A 17 -16.77 -15.87 -5.97
C SER A 17 -15.61 -16.10 -5.00
N MET A 18 -14.55 -15.29 -5.12
CA MET A 18 -13.41 -15.34 -4.21
C MET A 18 -13.80 -14.93 -2.79
N ASP A 19 -14.62 -13.89 -2.63
CA ASP A 19 -15.13 -13.47 -1.32
C ASP A 19 -15.98 -14.54 -0.65
N GLN A 20 -16.83 -15.23 -1.41
CA GLN A 20 -17.59 -16.36 -0.87
C GLN A 20 -16.69 -17.51 -0.44
N ARG A 21 -15.62 -17.82 -1.19
CA ARG A 21 -14.63 -18.85 -0.79
C ARG A 21 -13.86 -18.42 0.45
N LEU A 22 -13.49 -17.14 0.54
CA LEU A 22 -12.85 -16.54 1.71
C LEU A 22 -13.73 -16.66 2.96
N GLN A 23 -15.01 -16.30 2.87
CA GLN A 23 -15.96 -16.42 3.97
C GLN A 23 -16.16 -17.87 4.43
N ARG A 24 -16.16 -18.84 3.51
CA ARG A 24 -16.22 -20.26 3.88
C ARG A 24 -14.97 -20.71 4.62
N LEU A 25 -13.80 -20.28 4.18
CA LEU A 25 -12.53 -20.58 4.87
C LEU A 25 -12.49 -19.91 6.23
N GLU A 26 -12.90 -18.64 6.35
CA GLU A 26 -12.99 -17.95 7.64
C GLU A 26 -13.91 -18.67 8.61
N LYS A 27 -15.11 -19.09 8.18
CA LYS A 27 -16.01 -19.90 9.01
C LYS A 27 -15.42 -21.25 9.42
N GLN A 28 -14.64 -21.88 8.55
CA GLN A 28 -13.90 -23.12 8.89
C GLN A 28 -12.83 -22.87 9.96
N PHE A 29 -12.21 -21.70 9.97
CA PHE A 29 -11.21 -21.33 10.98
C PHE A 29 -11.80 -20.75 12.26
N GLU A 30 -12.98 -20.15 12.22
CA GLU A 30 -13.67 -19.56 13.38
C GLU A 30 -14.10 -20.62 14.41
N HIS A 31 -14.29 -21.87 13.97
CA HIS A 31 -14.61 -23.01 14.83
C HIS A 31 -13.37 -23.82 15.26
N GLN A 32 -12.17 -23.43 14.84
CA GLN A 32 -10.99 -23.98 15.50
C GLN A 32 -10.93 -23.38 16.90
N PRO A 33 -10.85 -24.20 17.97
CA PRO A 33 -10.75 -23.69 19.32
C PRO A 33 -9.61 -22.68 19.35
N GLN A 34 -9.90 -21.46 19.85
CA GLN A 34 -8.83 -20.57 20.30
C GLN A 34 -7.91 -21.44 21.15
N TRP A 35 -6.63 -21.48 20.79
CA TRP A 35 -5.62 -22.29 21.46
C TRP A 35 -5.64 -21.91 22.94
N GLN A 36 -6.42 -22.64 23.74
CA GLN A 36 -6.40 -22.57 25.17
C GLN A 36 -5.15 -23.33 25.56
N HIS A 37 -4.06 -22.58 25.74
CA HIS A 37 -2.86 -23.13 26.33
C HIS A 37 -3.23 -23.72 27.70
N PRO A 38 -2.75 -24.93 28.04
CA PRO A 38 -2.79 -25.36 29.43
C PRO A 38 -2.09 -24.28 30.29
N PRO A 39 -2.60 -23.99 31.51
CA PRO A 39 -1.97 -22.99 32.38
C PRO A 39 -0.51 -23.39 32.61
N ALA A 40 0.40 -22.54 32.15
CA ALA A 40 1.83 -22.75 32.33
C ALA A 40 2.16 -22.74 33.83
N GLU A 41 2.84 -23.78 34.30
CA GLU A 41 3.49 -23.76 35.60
C GLU A 41 4.47 -22.57 35.68
N PRO A 42 4.59 -21.91 36.85
CA PRO A 42 5.44 -20.73 37.00
C PRO A 42 6.91 -21.14 36.96
N GLN A 43 7.50 -21.19 35.76
CA GLN A 43 8.95 -21.17 35.63
C GLN A 43 9.44 -19.72 35.58
N SER A 44 10.24 -19.40 36.60
CA SER A 44 11.19 -18.29 36.74
C SER A 44 11.09 -17.10 35.78
N ALA A 45 10.84 -15.94 36.39
CA ALA A 45 10.88 -14.59 35.84
C ALA A 45 11.82 -14.39 34.63
N VAL A 46 11.21 -14.11 33.47
CA VAL A 46 11.91 -13.61 32.28
C VAL A 46 11.87 -12.09 32.31
N LEU A 47 13.06 -11.49 32.45
CA LEU A 47 13.26 -10.03 32.39
C LEU A 47 12.95 -9.54 30.96
N VAL A 48 11.83 -8.84 30.81
CA VAL A 48 11.45 -8.12 29.59
C VAL A 48 12.14 -6.75 29.62
N LEU A 49 12.90 -6.43 28.58
CA LEU A 49 13.40 -5.07 28.33
C LEU A 49 12.22 -4.15 27.99
N LEU A 50 11.59 -3.61 29.04
CA LEU A 50 10.83 -2.37 28.93
C LEU A 50 11.85 -1.21 28.82
N PRO A 51 11.63 -0.22 27.94
CA PRO A 51 12.46 0.98 27.94
C PRO A 51 12.41 1.62 29.33
N PRO A 52 13.52 2.22 29.81
CA PRO A 52 13.53 2.91 31.10
C PRO A 52 12.43 3.97 31.09
N GLU A 53 11.59 3.96 32.12
CA GLU A 53 10.59 5.01 32.30
C GLU A 53 11.30 6.36 32.30
N LEU A 54 10.96 7.19 31.31
CA LEU A 54 11.41 8.57 31.25
C LEU A 54 10.94 9.26 32.53
N PRO A 55 11.80 10.03 33.23
CA PRO A 55 11.37 10.80 34.38
C PRO A 55 10.23 11.73 33.95
N THR A 56 9.13 11.65 34.66
CA THR A 56 7.94 12.51 34.52
C THR A 56 8.33 13.95 34.84
N ALA A 57 8.77 14.67 33.82
CA ALA A 57 8.89 16.12 33.88
C ALA A 57 7.48 16.70 34.05
N SER A 58 7.21 17.25 35.23
CA SER A 58 6.03 18.07 35.50
C SER A 58 6.07 19.31 34.61
N VAL A 59 5.29 19.31 33.53
CA VAL A 59 5.09 20.51 32.71
C VAL A 59 3.99 21.35 33.35
N PRO A 60 4.24 22.63 33.67
CA PRO A 60 3.23 23.52 34.23
C PRO A 60 2.12 23.81 33.21
N SER A 61 0.89 23.75 33.68
CA SER A 61 -0.31 24.15 32.96
C SER A 61 -0.29 25.66 32.72
N ASN A 62 -0.09 26.08 31.47
CA ASN A 62 -0.44 27.44 31.02
C ASN A 62 -0.65 27.46 29.51
N GLY A 63 -1.79 28.02 29.09
CA GLY A 63 -2.02 28.42 27.69
C GLY A 63 -3.24 27.78 27.04
N VAL A 64 -4.44 28.24 27.43
CA VAL A 64 -5.69 27.96 26.74
C VAL A 64 -5.66 28.63 25.35
N ALA A 65 -5.35 27.85 24.31
CA ALA A 65 -5.57 28.26 22.92
C ALA A 65 -6.95 27.77 22.48
N LYS A 66 -7.91 28.70 22.40
CA LYS A 66 -9.26 28.49 21.85
C LYS A 66 -9.14 28.24 20.34
N MET A 67 -9.10 26.97 19.92
CA MET A 67 -9.32 26.62 18.51
C MET A 67 -10.82 26.51 18.22
N SER A 68 -11.27 27.45 17.39
CA SER A 68 -12.61 27.54 16.81
C SER A 68 -12.89 26.33 15.92
N THR A 69 -13.79 25.45 16.37
CA THR A 69 -14.35 24.37 15.54
C THR A 69 -15.43 24.97 14.64
N ARG A 70 -15.05 25.27 13.39
CA ARG A 70 -15.97 25.65 12.32
C ARG A 70 -16.78 24.41 11.90
N ARG A 71 -17.92 24.20 12.54
CA ARG A 71 -18.98 23.27 12.10
C ARG A 71 -19.44 23.63 10.69
N GLN A 72 -19.13 22.80 9.69
CA GLN A 72 -19.88 22.78 8.44
C GLN A 72 -21.16 21.98 8.67
N GLY A 73 -22.26 22.71 8.92
CA GLY A 73 -23.59 22.15 8.90
C GLY A 73 -24.08 22.05 7.46
N ASN A 74 -24.06 20.86 6.88
CA ASN A 74 -24.88 20.54 5.71
C ASN A 74 -26.32 20.36 6.17
N VAL A 75 -27.10 21.44 6.09
CA VAL A 75 -28.56 21.40 6.26
C VAL A 75 -29.15 20.90 4.94
N LEU A 76 -29.47 19.61 4.87
CA LEU A 76 -30.36 19.05 3.87
C LEU A 76 -31.76 19.62 4.10
N HIS A 77 -32.17 20.58 3.26
CA HIS A 77 -33.56 21.02 3.17
C HIS A 77 -34.41 19.88 2.59
N TYR A 78 -35.01 19.08 3.47
CA TYR A 78 -36.17 18.28 3.09
C TYR A 78 -37.37 19.21 2.88
N LYS A 79 -37.83 19.30 1.63
CA LYS A 79 -39.15 19.85 1.29
C LYS A 79 -40.20 19.01 2.00
N LYS A 80 -40.78 19.56 3.06
CA LYS A 80 -41.97 19.05 3.71
C LYS A 80 -43.15 19.39 2.78
N GLU A 81 -43.62 18.41 2.02
CA GLU A 81 -44.89 18.52 1.32
C GLU A 81 -46.02 18.57 2.35
N ASN A 82 -46.79 19.66 2.35
CA ASN A 82 -48.03 19.81 3.11
C ASN A 82 -49.15 19.08 2.36
N PRO A 83 -49.82 18.07 2.95
CA PRO A 83 -51.02 17.48 2.37
C PRO A 83 -52.25 17.97 3.13
N LEU A 84 -52.53 19.27 3.12
CA LEU A 84 -53.77 19.83 3.69
C LEU A 84 -54.16 21.07 2.89
N ASP A 85 -54.98 20.85 1.85
CA ASP A 85 -56.03 21.79 1.43
C ASP A 85 -56.87 21.14 0.31
N LYS A 86 -57.82 20.31 0.72
CA LYS A 86 -59.02 19.97 -0.04
C LYS A 86 -60.21 20.12 0.90
N VAL A 87 -60.50 21.35 1.30
CA VAL A 87 -61.80 21.70 1.87
C VAL A 87 -62.70 22.07 0.71
N ALA A 88 -63.58 21.14 0.34
CA ALA A 88 -64.70 21.40 -0.54
C ALA A 88 -65.60 22.46 0.10
N MET A 89 -65.60 23.67 -0.43
CA MET A 89 -66.62 24.66 -0.10
C MET A 89 -67.93 24.24 -0.76
N ILE A 90 -68.85 23.76 0.07
CA ILE A 90 -70.25 23.52 -0.24
C ILE A 90 -70.91 24.89 -0.37
N ASN A 91 -71.22 25.30 -1.60
CA ASN A 91 -72.05 26.47 -1.87
C ASN A 91 -73.52 26.13 -1.53
N VAL A 92 -73.97 26.58 -0.36
CA VAL A 92 -75.39 26.60 0.01
C VAL A 92 -76.08 27.72 -0.75
N ARG A 93 -76.87 27.33 -1.75
CA ARG A 93 -77.70 28.22 -2.57
C ARG A 93 -78.96 28.59 -1.80
N VAL A 94 -78.97 29.75 -1.16
CA VAL A 94 -80.17 30.37 -0.58
C VAL A 94 -80.92 31.10 -1.68
N GLN A 95 -82.11 30.62 -2.03
CA GLN A 95 -83.07 31.35 -2.85
C GLN A 95 -83.79 32.38 -1.99
N THR A 96 -83.56 33.66 -2.25
CA THR A 96 -84.43 34.75 -1.82
C THR A 96 -85.04 35.38 -3.07
N SER A 97 -86.35 35.25 -3.16
CA SER A 97 -87.20 35.87 -4.18
C SER A 97 -87.69 37.20 -3.64
N GLU A 98 -87.35 38.30 -4.32
CA GLU A 98 -87.90 39.63 -4.05
C GLU A 98 -87.83 40.51 -5.32
N PRO A 99 -88.57 41.64 -5.38
CA PRO A 99 -89.68 41.78 -6.32
C PRO A 99 -89.34 42.58 -7.58
N LYS A 100 -90.18 42.36 -8.59
CA LYS A 100 -90.26 43.15 -9.82
C LYS A 100 -90.89 44.50 -9.52
N GLU A 101 -90.12 45.60 -9.60
CA GLU A 101 -90.56 46.90 -10.14
C GLU A 101 -89.46 47.95 -9.99
N GLU A 102 -88.71 48.23 -11.07
CA GLU A 102 -88.19 49.56 -11.45
C GLU A 102 -87.32 49.45 -12.72
N ARG A 103 -87.96 49.05 -13.82
CA ARG A 103 -87.40 49.20 -15.17
C ARG A 103 -87.75 50.61 -15.65
N LYS A 104 -86.74 51.49 -15.78
CA LYS A 104 -86.54 52.44 -16.92
C LYS A 104 -85.59 53.63 -16.68
N ARG A 105 -84.89 53.74 -15.54
CA ARG A 105 -83.81 54.74 -15.36
C ARG A 105 -82.36 54.20 -15.39
N GLY A 106 -82.16 52.88 -15.26
CA GLY A 106 -80.81 52.27 -15.19
C GLY A 106 -80.04 52.11 -16.51
N GLN A 107 -80.68 52.30 -17.67
CA GLN A 107 -80.02 52.01 -18.97
C GLN A 107 -78.95 53.03 -19.40
N LYS A 108 -78.90 54.22 -18.77
CA LYS A 108 -77.90 55.26 -19.11
C LYS A 108 -76.66 55.19 -18.20
N GLU A 109 -76.83 54.84 -16.93
CA GLU A 109 -75.71 54.61 -15.99
C GLU A 109 -74.99 53.29 -16.28
N GLU A 110 -75.72 52.24 -16.71
CA GLU A 110 -75.13 50.96 -17.12
C GLU A 110 -74.25 51.09 -18.38
N ALA A 111 -74.56 52.04 -19.28
CA ALA A 111 -73.74 52.33 -20.45
C ALA A 111 -72.42 53.04 -20.10
N ASP A 112 -72.45 54.02 -19.19
CA ASP A 112 -71.25 54.72 -18.72
C ASP A 112 -70.37 53.83 -17.82
N GLU A 113 -70.97 52.95 -17.02
CA GLU A 113 -70.23 51.97 -16.23
C GLU A 113 -69.57 50.90 -17.11
N ASN A 114 -70.25 50.43 -18.16
CA ASN A 114 -69.66 49.51 -19.13
C ASN A 114 -68.53 50.15 -19.93
N LYS A 115 -68.61 51.45 -20.25
CA LYS A 115 -67.52 52.20 -20.90
C LYS A 115 -66.29 52.31 -19.99
N ARG A 116 -66.48 52.65 -18.70
CA ARG A 116 -65.40 52.70 -17.71
C ARG A 116 -64.77 51.33 -17.46
N LYS A 117 -65.58 50.25 -17.41
CA LYS A 117 -65.08 48.87 -17.30
C LYS A 117 -64.28 48.45 -18.54
N GLY A 118 -64.68 48.88 -19.73
CA GLY A 118 -63.95 48.64 -20.98
C GLY A 118 -62.58 49.32 -21.01
N GLU A 119 -62.49 50.59 -20.62
CA GLU A 119 -61.22 51.34 -20.55
C GLU A 119 -60.28 50.79 -19.47
N ALA A 120 -60.82 50.42 -18.30
CA ALA A 120 -60.03 49.79 -17.24
C ALA A 120 -59.50 48.40 -17.64
N LYS A 121 -60.29 47.61 -18.38
CA LYS A 121 -59.85 46.31 -18.92
C LYS A 121 -58.73 46.49 -19.95
N LYS A 122 -58.87 47.46 -20.87
CA LYS A 122 -57.84 47.76 -21.86
C LYS A 122 -56.51 48.19 -21.22
N ARG A 123 -56.54 49.03 -20.17
CA ARG A 123 -55.33 49.42 -19.43
C ARG A 123 -54.65 48.23 -18.74
N LYS A 124 -55.43 47.31 -18.16
CA LYS A 124 -54.87 46.09 -17.55
C LYS A 124 -54.22 45.17 -18.58
N GLU A 125 -54.84 45.01 -19.75
CA GLU A 125 -54.26 44.22 -20.85
C GLU A 125 -52.96 44.84 -21.39
N GLU A 126 -52.90 46.18 -21.52
CA GLU A 126 -51.68 46.89 -21.91
C GLU A 126 -50.55 46.75 -20.88
N GLU A 127 -50.85 46.90 -19.58
CA GLU A 127 -49.87 46.74 -18.49
C GLU A 127 -49.34 45.31 -18.39
N GLU A 128 -50.21 44.30 -18.56
CA GLU A 128 -49.83 42.89 -18.55
C GLU A 128 -48.97 42.53 -19.77
N ALA A 129 -49.29 43.08 -20.94
CA ALA A 129 -48.49 42.93 -22.15
C ALA A 129 -47.10 43.58 -22.00
N GLU A 130 -47.00 44.75 -21.37
CA GLU A 130 -45.72 45.41 -21.11
C GLU A 130 -44.86 44.61 -20.10
N LYS A 131 -45.49 44.09 -19.04
CA LYS A 131 -44.82 43.23 -18.04
C LYS A 131 -44.29 41.95 -18.69
N LYS A 132 -45.05 41.33 -19.59
CA LYS A 132 -44.63 40.14 -20.34
C LYS A 132 -43.45 40.42 -21.26
N LYS A 133 -43.45 41.57 -21.97
CA LYS A 133 -42.29 41.99 -22.79
C LYS A 133 -41.02 42.17 -21.96
N LYS A 134 -41.11 42.81 -20.78
CA LYS A 134 -39.98 42.99 -19.86
C LYS A 134 -39.47 41.66 -19.30
N GLU A 135 -40.35 40.70 -19.01
CA GLU A 135 -39.98 39.38 -18.54
C GLU A 135 -39.27 38.55 -19.63
N ASP A 136 -39.78 38.59 -20.87
CA ASP A 136 -39.19 37.87 -22.01
C ASP A 136 -37.82 38.45 -22.38
N GLU A 137 -37.65 39.77 -22.33
CA GLU A 137 -36.33 40.40 -22.53
C GLU A 137 -35.35 40.03 -21.41
N GLY A 138 -35.82 39.99 -20.16
CA GLY A 138 -35.03 39.53 -19.02
C GLY A 138 -34.60 38.06 -19.13
N LYS A 139 -35.49 37.18 -19.60
CA LYS A 139 -35.17 35.77 -19.88
C LYS A 139 -34.16 35.64 -21.01
N LYS A 140 -34.28 36.42 -22.08
CA LYS A 140 -33.31 36.44 -23.19
C LYS A 140 -31.92 36.85 -22.71
N LYS A 141 -31.80 37.97 -21.98
CA LYS A 141 -30.53 38.44 -21.40
C LYS A 141 -29.90 37.43 -20.44
N ARG A 142 -30.70 36.75 -19.61
CA ARG A 142 -30.19 35.68 -18.71
C ARG A 142 -29.69 34.46 -19.47
N LYS A 143 -30.37 34.07 -20.56
CA LYS A 143 -29.96 32.93 -21.39
C LYS A 143 -28.64 33.20 -22.11
N GLU A 144 -28.44 34.42 -22.59
CA GLU A 144 -27.21 34.86 -23.25
C GLU A 144 -26.04 34.90 -22.27
N LYS A 145 -26.21 35.55 -21.10
CA LYS A 145 -25.19 35.58 -20.04
C LYS A 145 -24.81 34.18 -19.54
N ARG A 146 -25.77 33.24 -19.49
CA ARG A 146 -25.49 31.85 -19.12
C ARG A 146 -24.62 31.13 -20.15
N LYS A 147 -24.86 31.34 -21.44
CA LYS A 147 -24.05 30.76 -22.52
C LYS A 147 -22.61 31.29 -22.48
N GLU A 148 -22.43 32.59 -22.25
CA GLU A 148 -21.11 33.22 -22.14
C GLU A 148 -20.30 32.67 -20.95
N VAL A 149 -20.94 32.48 -19.79
CA VAL A 149 -20.30 31.87 -18.61
C VAL A 149 -19.96 30.40 -18.85
N GLU A 150 -20.80 29.66 -19.57
CA GLU A 150 -20.57 28.25 -19.89
C GLU A 150 -19.39 28.10 -20.86
N GLU A 151 -19.29 28.96 -21.88
CA GLU A 151 -18.17 28.98 -22.82
C GLU A 151 -16.85 29.38 -22.14
N ALA A 152 -16.87 30.40 -21.27
CA ALA A 152 -15.71 30.80 -20.48
C ALA A 152 -15.24 29.68 -19.53
N ASN A 153 -16.16 28.96 -18.90
CA ASN A 153 -15.83 27.82 -18.04
C ASN A 153 -15.29 26.64 -18.85
N LYS A 154 -15.81 26.39 -20.04
CA LYS A 154 -15.30 25.35 -20.93
C LYS A 154 -13.85 25.65 -21.34
N LYS A 155 -13.56 26.89 -21.75
CA LYS A 155 -12.21 27.33 -22.12
C LYS A 155 -11.22 27.20 -20.95
N ARG A 156 -11.62 27.60 -19.73
CA ARG A 156 -10.77 27.44 -18.53
C ARG A 156 -10.47 25.97 -18.20
N LYS A 157 -11.43 25.08 -18.38
CA LYS A 157 -11.22 23.63 -18.17
C LYS A 157 -10.26 23.03 -19.19
N GLU A 158 -10.38 23.44 -20.46
CA GLU A 158 -9.45 23.00 -21.53
C GLU A 158 -8.01 23.50 -21.25
N GLU A 159 -7.83 24.75 -20.84
CA GLU A 159 -6.52 25.30 -20.45
C GLU A 159 -5.93 24.60 -19.21
N GLU A 160 -6.76 24.26 -18.21
CA GLU A 160 -6.33 23.54 -17.01
C GLU A 160 -5.92 22.08 -17.33
N GLU A 161 -6.66 21.39 -18.20
CA GLU A 161 -6.29 20.05 -18.66
C GLU A 161 -4.99 20.06 -19.47
N GLU A 162 -4.79 21.03 -20.35
CA GLU A 162 -3.55 21.15 -21.13
C GLU A 162 -2.34 21.39 -20.21
N HIS A 163 -2.49 22.23 -19.19
CA HIS A 163 -1.44 22.47 -18.20
C HIS A 163 -1.12 21.21 -17.39
N LYS A 164 -2.15 20.45 -16.96
CA LYS A 164 -1.94 19.16 -16.27
C LYS A 164 -1.22 18.15 -17.16
N ARG A 165 -1.57 18.07 -18.45
CA ARG A 165 -0.88 17.18 -19.40
C ARG A 165 0.60 17.55 -19.55
N LYS A 166 0.92 18.84 -19.69
CA LYS A 166 2.31 19.32 -19.76
C LYS A 166 3.11 19.00 -18.49
N GLN A 167 2.53 19.17 -17.31
CA GLN A 167 3.19 18.83 -16.04
C GLN A 167 3.48 17.33 -15.92
N VAL A 168 2.52 16.48 -16.30
CA VAL A 168 2.72 15.02 -16.28
C VAL A 168 3.79 14.59 -17.29
N GLU A 169 3.81 15.19 -18.48
CA GLU A 169 4.82 14.91 -19.50
C GLU A 169 6.23 15.32 -19.05
N GLU A 170 6.37 16.50 -18.42
CA GLU A 170 7.64 16.98 -17.86
C GLU A 170 8.14 16.08 -16.72
N GLU A 171 7.25 15.66 -15.81
CA GLU A 171 7.60 14.73 -14.72
C GLU A 171 8.02 13.35 -15.25
N GLN A 172 7.33 12.84 -16.28
CA GLN A 172 7.72 11.58 -16.93
C GLN A 172 9.06 11.70 -17.65
N LYS A 173 9.33 12.84 -18.31
CA LYS A 173 10.63 13.09 -18.95
C LYS A 173 11.74 13.10 -17.91
N LYS A 174 11.56 13.80 -16.79
CA LYS A 174 12.53 13.84 -15.68
C LYS A 174 12.81 12.46 -15.09
N LYS A 175 11.77 11.63 -14.89
CA LYS A 175 11.94 10.24 -14.41
C LYS A 175 12.73 9.36 -15.39
N ARG A 176 12.52 9.53 -16.69
CA ARG A 176 13.27 8.79 -17.72
C ARG A 176 14.75 9.20 -17.74
N GLU A 177 15.03 10.50 -17.66
CA GLU A 177 16.40 11.01 -17.60
C GLU A 177 17.15 10.54 -16.34
N GLU A 178 16.47 10.50 -15.19
CA GLU A 178 17.05 9.99 -13.94
C GLU A 178 17.32 8.47 -14.00
N GLU A 179 16.41 7.69 -14.59
CA GLU A 179 16.60 6.25 -14.79
C GLU A 179 17.75 5.95 -15.76
N GLU A 180 17.89 6.73 -16.83
CA GLU A 180 18.98 6.61 -17.80
C GLU A 180 20.35 6.92 -17.15
N GLN A 181 20.45 8.00 -16.37
CA GLN A 181 21.66 8.32 -15.61
C GLN A 181 22.03 7.22 -14.61
N LYS A 182 21.04 6.60 -13.96
CA LYS A 182 21.28 5.49 -13.04
C LYS A 182 21.84 4.27 -13.76
N ARG A 183 21.31 3.93 -14.94
CA ARG A 183 21.80 2.81 -15.78
C ARG A 183 23.23 3.07 -16.26
N GLU A 184 23.52 4.30 -16.69
CA GLU A 184 24.88 4.67 -17.13
C GLU A 184 25.89 4.60 -15.96
N ALA A 185 25.51 5.05 -14.77
CA ALA A 185 26.35 4.94 -13.57
C ALA A 185 26.62 3.47 -13.17
N GLU A 186 25.59 2.62 -13.21
CA GLU A 186 25.72 1.19 -12.90
C GLU A 186 26.60 0.46 -13.92
N GLU A 187 26.46 0.78 -15.22
CA GLU A 187 27.32 0.23 -16.27
C GLU A 187 28.78 0.69 -16.11
N ALA A 188 29.00 1.96 -15.79
CA ALA A 188 30.34 2.48 -15.51
C ALA A 188 30.99 1.82 -14.28
N GLU A 189 30.22 1.55 -13.23
CA GLU A 189 30.72 0.83 -12.05
C GLU A 189 31.08 -0.63 -12.39
N LYS A 190 30.23 -1.31 -13.18
CA LYS A 190 30.51 -2.68 -13.63
C LYS A 190 31.79 -2.76 -14.45
N ARG A 191 31.98 -1.83 -15.41
CA ARG A 191 33.22 -1.74 -16.20
C ARG A 191 34.45 -1.50 -15.32
N ARG A 192 34.35 -0.68 -14.26
CA ARG A 192 35.45 -0.46 -13.31
C ARG A 192 35.82 -1.76 -12.57
N LYS A 193 34.83 -2.52 -12.10
CA LYS A 193 35.05 -3.80 -11.43
C LYS A 193 35.69 -4.84 -12.34
N GLU A 194 35.25 -4.92 -13.61
CA GLU A 194 35.84 -5.83 -14.60
C GLU A 194 37.32 -5.49 -14.88
N VAL A 195 37.65 -4.20 -15.02
CA VAL A 195 39.05 -3.74 -15.20
C VAL A 195 39.91 -4.03 -13.96
N GLU A 196 39.36 -3.84 -12.76
CA GLU A 196 40.06 -4.14 -11.51
C GLU A 196 40.34 -5.64 -11.35
N GLU A 197 39.36 -6.49 -11.67
CA GLU A 197 39.52 -7.94 -11.64
C GLU A 197 40.55 -8.42 -12.67
N GLU A 198 40.53 -7.86 -13.89
CA GLU A 198 41.52 -8.19 -14.93
C GLU A 198 42.94 -7.78 -14.50
N GLN A 199 43.10 -6.61 -13.86
CA GLN A 199 44.38 -6.20 -13.30
C GLN A 199 44.86 -7.13 -12.18
N LYS A 200 43.94 -7.61 -11.34
CA LYS A 200 44.26 -8.58 -10.27
C LYS A 200 44.76 -9.89 -10.86
N ARG A 201 44.05 -10.45 -11.85
CA ARG A 201 44.47 -11.68 -12.56
C ARG A 201 45.87 -11.54 -13.18
N LYS A 202 46.17 -10.41 -13.82
CA LYS A 202 47.50 -10.12 -14.38
C LYS A 202 48.61 -10.02 -13.32
N ARG A 203 48.30 -9.63 -12.09
CA ARG A 203 49.27 -9.60 -10.98
C ARG A 203 49.51 -11.00 -10.42
N GLU A 204 48.45 -11.78 -10.24
CA GLU A 204 48.54 -13.17 -9.78
C GLU A 204 49.33 -14.03 -10.78
N GLU A 205 49.07 -13.90 -12.09
CA GLU A 205 49.79 -14.62 -13.15
C GLU A 205 51.30 -14.30 -13.15
N LYS A 206 51.67 -13.03 -12.97
CA LYS A 206 53.09 -12.62 -12.86
C LYS A 206 53.77 -13.17 -11.59
N GLU A 207 53.04 -13.27 -10.49
CA GLU A 207 53.56 -13.83 -9.25
C GLU A 207 53.77 -15.34 -9.37
N GLU A 208 52.84 -16.06 -9.99
CA GLU A 208 52.98 -17.49 -10.28
C GLU A 208 54.14 -17.76 -11.26
N GLU A 209 54.29 -16.95 -12.31
CA GLU A 209 55.42 -17.07 -13.24
C GLU A 209 56.76 -16.87 -12.52
N LYS A 210 56.83 -15.91 -11.58
CA LYS A 210 58.03 -15.68 -10.77
C LYS A 210 58.34 -16.90 -9.87
N LYS A 211 57.34 -17.43 -9.17
CA LYS A 211 57.50 -18.65 -8.33
C LYS A 211 57.94 -19.86 -9.15
N ARG A 212 57.41 -20.02 -10.36
CA ARG A 212 57.80 -21.11 -11.26
C ARG A 212 59.27 -20.99 -11.72
N LYS A 213 59.74 -19.77 -12.01
CA LYS A 213 61.17 -19.53 -12.34
C LYS A 213 62.09 -19.78 -11.14
N GLU A 214 61.69 -19.33 -9.95
CA GLU A 214 62.45 -19.58 -8.71
C GLU A 214 62.57 -21.09 -8.41
N GLN A 215 61.48 -21.85 -8.55
CA GLN A 215 61.50 -23.32 -8.39
C GLN A 215 62.35 -24.05 -9.45
N GLU A 216 62.35 -23.57 -10.71
CA GLU A 216 63.19 -24.15 -11.75
C GLU A 216 64.68 -23.90 -11.47
N GLU A 217 65.04 -22.72 -10.98
CA GLU A 217 66.41 -22.39 -10.58
C GLU A 217 66.87 -23.23 -9.37
N GLU A 218 65.99 -23.44 -8.38
CA GLU A 218 66.28 -24.29 -7.21
C GLU A 218 66.51 -25.76 -7.62
N LYS A 219 65.71 -26.29 -8.55
CA LYS A 219 65.91 -27.63 -9.12
C LYS A 219 67.24 -27.76 -9.85
N ARG A 220 67.64 -26.74 -10.63
CA ARG A 220 68.94 -26.73 -11.31
C ARG A 220 70.11 -26.70 -10.34
N LYS A 221 69.97 -26.06 -9.17
CA LYS A 221 71.01 -26.06 -8.13
C LYS A 221 71.13 -27.42 -7.43
N THR A 222 70.01 -28.07 -7.14
CA THR A 222 70.00 -29.39 -6.48
C THR A 222 70.46 -30.53 -7.37
N GLU A 223 70.20 -30.50 -8.69
CA GLU A 223 70.66 -31.52 -9.64
C GLU A 223 72.19 -31.53 -9.84
N VAL A 224 72.87 -30.41 -9.57
CA VAL A 224 74.34 -30.31 -9.66
C VAL A 224 75.04 -30.79 -8.38
N GLU A 225 74.29 -30.99 -7.29
CA GLU A 225 74.81 -31.29 -5.95
C GLU A 225 74.43 -32.71 -5.46
N GLU A 226 74.17 -33.64 -6.37
CA GLU A 226 74.04 -35.07 -6.04
C GLU A 226 75.43 -35.73 -6.03
N PRO A 227 76.04 -36.02 -4.86
CA PRO A 227 77.23 -36.84 -4.80
C PRO A 227 76.90 -38.27 -5.21
N GLU A 228 77.66 -38.80 -6.19
CA GLU A 228 77.63 -40.19 -6.66
C GLU A 228 78.07 -41.18 -5.55
N ASP A 229 77.28 -41.36 -4.50
CA ASP A 229 77.56 -42.42 -3.55
C ASP A 229 76.30 -42.83 -2.79
N TYR A 230 75.44 -43.68 -3.36
CA TYR A 230 74.65 -44.66 -2.61
C TYR A 230 73.92 -45.65 -3.53
N ARG A 231 74.67 -46.65 -4.03
CA ARG A 231 74.08 -47.95 -4.40
C ARG A 231 74.07 -48.84 -3.14
N TYR A 232 73.00 -48.87 -2.34
CA TYR A 232 72.62 -50.09 -1.59
C TYR A 232 71.35 -49.92 -0.74
N TYR A 233 70.27 -50.61 -1.15
CA TYR A 233 69.42 -51.53 -0.38
C TYR A 233 68.00 -51.54 -0.95
N LYS A 234 67.59 -52.74 -1.34
CA LYS A 234 66.35 -53.10 -2.00
C LYS A 234 65.43 -53.72 -0.96
N ALA A 235 64.12 -53.43 -1.08
CA ALA A 235 62.95 -54.14 -0.50
C ALA A 235 62.40 -53.64 0.85
N PRO A 236 61.16 -54.00 1.25
CA PRO A 236 60.09 -54.72 0.53
C PRO A 236 58.73 -53.98 0.47
N LYS A 237 57.87 -54.50 -0.41
CA LYS A 237 56.50 -54.09 -0.67
C LYS A 237 55.61 -54.28 0.57
N VAL A 238 54.91 -53.23 0.99
CA VAL A 238 53.81 -53.32 1.97
C VAL A 238 52.51 -53.10 1.22
N ASN A 239 51.67 -54.14 1.18
CA ASN A 239 50.31 -54.10 0.65
C ASN A 239 49.47 -53.18 1.55
N VAL A 240 49.06 -52.03 1.02
CA VAL A 240 48.07 -51.15 1.66
C VAL A 240 46.69 -51.61 1.21
N SER A 241 45.92 -52.04 2.21
CA SER A 241 44.55 -52.50 2.15
C SER A 241 43.63 -51.49 1.48
N THR A 242 42.98 -51.91 0.41
CA THR A 242 41.79 -51.29 -0.21
C THR A 242 40.67 -51.22 0.81
N SER A 243 40.44 -50.05 1.40
CA SER A 243 39.17 -49.70 2.03
C SER A 243 38.22 -49.08 1.00
N GLU A 244 36.96 -49.45 1.15
CA GLU A 244 35.83 -49.24 0.23
C GLU A 244 35.53 -47.76 -0.06
N PRO A 245 34.96 -47.45 -1.24
CA PRO A 245 34.47 -46.11 -1.53
C PRO A 245 33.21 -45.84 -0.69
N ILE A 246 33.35 -44.99 0.31
CA ILE A 246 32.23 -44.34 1.00
C ILE A 246 31.51 -43.49 -0.05
N PHE A 247 30.34 -43.97 -0.49
CA PHE A 247 29.39 -43.21 -1.29
C PHE A 247 28.83 -42.08 -0.43
N VAL A 248 29.50 -40.92 -0.47
CA VAL A 248 29.00 -39.68 0.13
C VAL A 248 27.84 -39.19 -0.73
N SER A 249 26.64 -39.60 -0.33
CA SER A 249 25.38 -39.02 -0.77
C SER A 249 25.38 -37.53 -0.40
N SER A 250 25.79 -36.68 -1.35
CA SER A 250 25.65 -35.23 -1.26
C SER A 250 24.17 -34.85 -1.41
N GLN A 251 23.46 -34.86 -0.28
CA GLN A 251 22.24 -34.08 -0.07
C GLN A 251 22.56 -32.96 0.92
N GLU A 252 23.48 -32.08 0.54
CA GLU A 252 23.59 -30.77 1.16
C GLU A 252 22.55 -29.85 0.52
N SER A 253 21.35 -29.79 1.11
CA SER A 253 20.55 -28.59 0.96
C SER A 253 19.64 -28.34 2.16
N THR A 254 19.65 -27.07 2.54
CA THR A 254 18.72 -26.34 3.40
C THR A 254 19.11 -26.20 4.88
N ASP A 255 19.07 -24.93 5.28
CA ASP A 255 19.65 -24.28 6.44
C ASP A 255 18.95 -24.70 7.74
N THR A 256 19.23 -25.92 8.19
CA THR A 256 18.93 -26.48 9.51
C THR A 256 20.14 -27.22 10.10
N LEU A 257 21.36 -26.79 9.73
CA LEU A 257 22.60 -27.39 10.22
C LEU A 257 22.82 -27.12 11.72
N PRO A 258 23.30 -28.12 12.48
CA PRO A 258 23.58 -27.97 13.90
C PRO A 258 24.67 -26.91 14.12
N THR A 259 24.34 -25.91 14.93
CA THR A 259 25.12 -25.07 15.87
C THR A 259 26.62 -24.74 15.69
N SER A 260 27.40 -25.38 14.81
CA SER A 260 28.84 -25.17 14.63
C SER A 260 29.22 -23.88 13.90
N LYS A 261 28.24 -23.18 13.29
CA LYS A 261 28.41 -21.84 12.67
C LYS A 261 27.77 -20.72 13.51
N LYS A 262 27.68 -20.87 14.83
CA LYS A 262 27.06 -19.85 15.70
C LYS A 262 27.97 -18.63 15.94
N GLU A 263 29.28 -18.81 15.95
CA GLU A 263 30.23 -17.71 16.21
C GLU A 263 30.28 -16.71 15.03
N GLY A 264 30.49 -17.18 13.80
CA GLY A 264 30.60 -16.27 12.64
C GLY A 264 29.33 -15.47 12.29
N ARG A 265 28.14 -15.92 12.73
CA ARG A 265 26.88 -15.17 12.47
C ARG A 265 26.68 -13.99 13.43
N ARG A 266 27.25 -14.05 14.63
CA ARG A 266 27.18 -12.94 15.60
C ARG A 266 27.94 -11.72 15.08
N ASP A 267 29.11 -11.97 14.51
CA ASP A 267 30.00 -10.92 14.02
C ASP A 267 29.40 -10.19 12.82
N TYR A 268 28.71 -10.91 11.92
CA TYR A 268 28.06 -10.31 10.75
C TYR A 268 26.91 -9.37 11.13
N ALA A 269 26.01 -9.79 12.03
CA ALA A 269 24.88 -8.96 12.46
C ALA A 269 25.35 -7.72 13.24
N ALA A 270 26.38 -7.87 14.08
CA ALA A 270 27.00 -6.74 14.78
C ALA A 270 27.69 -5.78 13.79
N GLN A 271 28.39 -6.31 12.80
CA GLN A 271 29.05 -5.52 11.75
C GLN A 271 28.04 -4.71 10.91
N GLU A 272 26.91 -5.30 10.50
CA GLU A 272 25.85 -4.58 9.78
C GLU A 272 25.26 -3.44 10.61
N VAL A 273 25.05 -3.66 11.91
CA VAL A 273 24.59 -2.60 12.83
C VAL A 273 25.63 -1.48 12.93
N ASP A 274 26.92 -1.80 12.98
CA ASP A 274 28.00 -0.81 12.98
C ASP A 274 28.10 -0.05 11.64
N ILE A 275 27.83 -0.69 10.50
CA ILE A 275 27.75 -0.04 9.18
C ILE A 275 26.56 0.92 9.13
N LEU A 276 25.40 0.50 9.65
CA LEU A 276 24.24 1.39 9.77
C LEU A 276 24.53 2.56 10.72
N ARG A 277 25.30 2.34 11.79
CA ARG A 277 25.76 3.39 12.72
C ARG A 277 26.59 4.45 12.01
N THR A 278 27.59 4.05 11.23
CA THR A 278 28.46 4.99 10.51
C THR A 278 27.71 5.76 9.42
N ASN A 279 26.76 5.13 8.74
CA ASN A 279 26.06 5.72 7.61
C ASN A 279 24.88 6.63 8.02
N MET A 280 24.15 6.32 9.10
CA MET A 280 22.92 7.05 9.45
C MET A 280 23.12 8.28 10.36
N LYS A 281 24.37 8.65 10.70
CA LYS A 281 24.69 9.76 11.63
C LYS A 281 23.89 9.69 12.96
N CYS A 282 23.49 8.50 13.36
CA CYS A 282 22.78 8.29 14.61
C CYS A 282 23.76 8.43 15.77
N ARG A 283 23.27 8.95 16.91
CA ARG A 283 24.01 9.02 18.18
C ARG A 283 24.62 7.65 18.51
N ASP A 284 25.72 7.64 19.27
CA ASP A 284 26.38 6.41 19.72
C ASP A 284 25.36 5.45 20.37
N ILE A 285 25.08 4.34 19.68
CA ILE A 285 24.24 3.27 20.20
C ILE A 285 25.16 2.39 21.06
N ASP A 286 24.91 2.37 22.37
CA ASP A 286 25.62 1.48 23.28
C ASP A 286 25.18 0.02 23.06
N SER A 287 26.04 -0.76 22.39
CA SER A 287 25.84 -2.19 22.13
C SER A 287 26.40 -3.09 23.25
N THR A 288 27.00 -2.52 24.31
CA THR A 288 27.65 -3.29 25.39
C THR A 288 26.69 -4.26 26.07
N ASN A 289 25.39 -3.91 26.11
CA ASN A 289 24.34 -4.70 26.75
C ASN A 289 23.54 -5.58 25.77
N TRP A 290 23.95 -5.67 24.51
CA TRP A 290 23.22 -6.45 23.51
C TRP A 290 23.54 -7.93 23.68
N SER A 291 22.51 -8.73 23.90
CA SER A 291 22.63 -10.18 24.02
C SER A 291 21.95 -10.87 22.84
N LEU A 292 22.65 -11.83 22.25
CA LEU A 292 22.09 -12.68 21.20
C LEU A 292 21.28 -13.79 21.88
N ARG A 293 19.97 -13.80 21.65
CA ARG A 293 19.08 -14.84 22.19
C ARG A 293 18.57 -15.72 21.06
N TYR A 294 18.62 -17.02 21.29
CA TYR A 294 18.00 -18.03 20.45
C TYR A 294 16.79 -18.56 21.21
N PRO A 295 15.55 -18.31 20.76
CA PRO A 295 14.37 -18.89 21.39
C PRO A 295 14.43 -20.41 21.28
N ASP A 296 14.23 -21.13 22.39
CA ASP A 296 14.19 -22.58 22.46
C ASP A 296 12.91 -23.00 23.21
N PRO A 297 12.04 -23.86 22.64
CA PRO A 297 12.13 -24.53 21.35
C PRO A 297 11.75 -23.64 20.15
N CYS A 298 12.62 -23.61 19.14
CA CYS A 298 12.31 -23.03 17.84
C CYS A 298 11.83 -24.14 16.88
N PRO A 299 10.56 -24.15 16.45
CA PRO A 299 10.00 -25.17 15.57
C PRO A 299 10.87 -25.34 14.33
N GLN A 300 11.42 -26.54 14.08
CA GLN A 300 12.28 -26.78 12.91
C GLN A 300 11.46 -27.26 11.72
N GLN A 301 11.77 -26.74 10.53
CA GLN A 301 11.19 -27.27 9.30
C GLN A 301 11.70 -28.69 9.02
N ARG A 302 10.79 -29.58 8.57
CA ARG A 302 11.16 -30.94 8.12
C ARG A 302 11.56 -31.01 6.64
N SER A 303 11.33 -29.94 5.87
CA SER A 303 11.65 -29.86 4.44
C SER A 303 11.98 -28.43 4.03
N GLY A 304 12.88 -28.28 3.06
CA GLY A 304 13.35 -26.99 2.54
C GLY A 304 12.27 -26.11 1.90
N ASP A 305 11.23 -26.71 1.33
CA ASP A 305 10.15 -26.01 0.60
C ASP A 305 9.28 -25.09 1.49
N ASN A 306 9.54 -25.08 2.80
CA ASN A 306 8.76 -24.34 3.78
C ASN A 306 9.53 -23.22 4.46
N CYS A 307 10.76 -22.94 4.03
CA CYS A 307 11.60 -21.94 4.65
C CYS A 307 10.91 -20.58 4.73
N VAL A 308 10.30 -20.14 3.63
CA VAL A 308 9.58 -18.86 3.53
C VAL A 308 8.43 -18.78 4.54
N ILE A 309 7.68 -19.86 4.73
CA ILE A 309 6.51 -19.87 5.63
C ILE A 309 6.95 -19.77 7.08
N PHE A 310 8.00 -20.51 7.46
CA PHE A 310 8.59 -20.44 8.79
C PHE A 310 9.17 -19.05 9.05
N THR A 311 9.93 -18.48 8.11
CA THR A 311 10.46 -17.11 8.20
C THR A 311 9.35 -16.09 8.42
N CYS A 312 8.29 -16.11 7.61
CA CYS A 312 7.17 -15.19 7.78
C CYS A 312 6.47 -15.38 9.14
N LYS A 313 6.34 -16.62 9.63
CA LYS A 313 5.76 -16.89 10.94
C LYS A 313 6.62 -16.43 12.11
N TYR A 314 7.93 -16.62 12.03
CA TYR A 314 8.85 -16.07 13.03
C TYR A 314 8.74 -14.56 13.10
N ILE A 315 8.77 -13.88 11.95
CA ILE A 315 8.62 -12.42 11.88
C ILE A 315 7.28 -11.98 12.49
N GLU A 316 6.19 -12.67 12.17
CA GLU A 316 4.87 -12.38 12.74
C GLU A 316 4.85 -12.51 14.27
N CYS A 317 5.39 -13.60 14.83
CA CYS A 317 5.48 -13.82 16.28
C CYS A 317 6.36 -12.77 16.97
N LEU A 318 7.53 -12.47 16.38
CA LEU A 318 8.46 -11.45 16.90
C LEU A 318 7.83 -10.06 16.87
N ALA A 319 7.11 -9.71 15.81
CA ALA A 319 6.42 -8.42 15.68
C ALA A 319 5.31 -8.25 16.74
N ARG A 320 4.66 -9.34 17.15
CA ARG A 320 3.68 -9.35 18.25
C ARG A 320 4.31 -9.33 19.64
N ARG A 321 5.65 -9.41 19.72
CA ARG A 321 6.41 -9.54 20.97
C ARG A 321 5.98 -10.78 21.76
N ASP A 322 5.67 -11.86 21.06
CA ASP A 322 5.36 -13.13 21.72
C ASP A 322 6.64 -13.69 22.34
N THR A 323 6.80 -13.53 23.65
CA THR A 323 8.00 -13.96 24.39
C THR A 323 7.91 -15.41 24.86
N GLN A 324 6.76 -16.06 24.71
CA GLN A 324 6.55 -17.44 25.17
C GLN A 324 7.02 -18.49 24.15
N GLY A 325 7.61 -18.04 23.04
CA GLY A 325 8.14 -18.88 21.99
C GLY A 325 7.35 -18.73 20.70
N PHE A 326 7.33 -19.78 19.89
CA PHE A 326 6.68 -19.79 18.60
C PHE A 326 5.49 -20.76 18.64
N PRO A 327 4.24 -20.27 18.77
CA PRO A 327 3.05 -21.09 18.92
C PRO A 327 2.59 -21.66 17.55
N PHE A 328 3.50 -22.32 16.84
CA PHE A 328 3.19 -23.03 15.60
C PHE A 328 4.06 -24.28 15.47
N SER A 329 3.48 -25.33 14.90
CA SER A 329 4.14 -26.60 14.61
C SER A 329 4.43 -26.72 13.11
N PRO A 330 5.40 -27.56 12.70
CA PRO A 330 5.49 -28.00 11.31
C PRO A 330 4.18 -28.55 10.73
N ASP A 331 3.29 -29.09 11.55
CA ASP A 331 2.02 -29.63 11.05
C ASP A 331 1.01 -28.53 10.65
N ASP A 332 1.20 -27.29 11.12
CA ASP A 332 0.34 -26.15 10.78
C ASP A 332 0.60 -25.57 9.38
N LYS A 333 1.63 -26.06 8.68
CA LYS A 333 2.08 -25.54 7.38
C LYS A 333 0.96 -25.33 6.36
N PRO A 334 0.05 -26.30 6.09
CA PRO A 334 -1.01 -26.11 5.10
C PRO A 334 -1.95 -24.97 5.48
N THR A 335 -2.31 -24.88 6.76
CA THR A 335 -3.16 -23.83 7.31
C THR A 335 -2.51 -22.46 7.19
N VAL A 336 -1.23 -22.35 7.54
CA VAL A 336 -0.47 -21.11 7.44
C VAL A 336 -0.32 -20.66 5.98
N ARG A 337 -0.04 -21.58 5.05
CA ARG A 337 0.00 -21.29 3.60
C ARG A 337 -1.33 -20.73 3.12
N ALA A 338 -2.44 -21.38 3.46
CA ALA A 338 -3.76 -20.91 3.09
C ALA A 338 -3.99 -19.48 3.61
N ARG A 339 -3.70 -19.22 4.89
CA ARG A 339 -3.83 -17.87 5.49
C ARG A 339 -2.98 -16.83 4.78
N PHE A 340 -1.70 -17.11 4.47
CA PHE A 340 -0.86 -16.16 3.73
C PHE A 340 -1.42 -15.86 2.35
N THR A 341 -1.85 -16.88 1.60
CA THR A 341 -2.50 -16.69 0.30
C THR A 341 -3.72 -15.77 0.41
N LEU A 342 -4.57 -15.98 1.43
CA LEU A 342 -5.73 -15.10 1.64
C LEU A 342 -5.31 -13.65 1.96
N HIS A 343 -4.27 -13.46 2.79
CA HIS A 343 -3.75 -12.13 3.10
C HIS A 343 -3.20 -11.42 1.86
N PHE A 344 -2.43 -12.11 1.02
CA PHE A 344 -1.91 -11.52 -0.22
C PHE A 344 -3.01 -11.15 -1.19
N ILE A 345 -4.02 -12.01 -1.36
CA ILE A 345 -5.20 -11.73 -2.19
C ILE A 345 -5.92 -10.48 -1.69
N LYS A 346 -6.21 -10.40 -0.38
CA LYS A 346 -6.86 -9.22 0.22
C LYS A 346 -6.03 -7.96 0.05
N ALA A 347 -4.72 -8.03 0.28
CA ALA A 347 -3.81 -6.89 0.11
C ALA A 347 -3.77 -6.41 -1.35
N TYR A 348 -3.75 -7.34 -2.30
CA TYR A 348 -3.79 -7.03 -3.74
C TYR A 348 -5.07 -6.29 -4.13
N PHE A 349 -6.25 -6.79 -3.73
CA PHE A 349 -7.52 -6.12 -4.04
C PHE A 349 -7.63 -4.75 -3.37
N ASN A 350 -7.21 -4.63 -2.10
CA ASN A 350 -7.16 -3.34 -1.42
C ASN A 350 -6.24 -2.33 -2.13
N ALA A 351 -5.12 -2.79 -2.71
CA ALA A 351 -4.23 -1.94 -3.49
C ALA A 351 -4.86 -1.49 -4.81
N GLN A 352 -5.57 -2.39 -5.50
CA GLN A 352 -6.32 -2.07 -6.72
C GLN A 352 -7.41 -1.02 -6.44
N GLU A 353 -8.23 -1.22 -5.40
CA GLU A 353 -9.27 -0.25 -5.03
C GLU A 353 -8.69 1.13 -4.68
N ARG A 354 -7.51 1.18 -4.04
CA ARG A 354 -6.82 2.44 -3.77
C ARG A 354 -6.34 3.11 -5.06
N SER A 355 -5.82 2.33 -6.01
CA SER A 355 -5.36 2.88 -7.29
C SER A 355 -6.51 3.41 -8.16
N GLU A 356 -7.72 2.84 -8.06
CA GLU A 356 -8.90 3.34 -8.77
C GLU A 356 -9.51 4.60 -8.17
N ARG A 357 -9.19 4.93 -6.90
CA ARG A 357 -9.66 6.14 -6.22
C ARG A 357 -8.77 7.36 -6.43
N ILE A 358 -7.54 7.15 -6.87
CA ILE A 358 -6.56 8.21 -7.20
C ILE A 358 -6.74 8.56 -8.66
#